data_AF-A0AAN0NCJ3-F1
#
_entry.id   AF-A0AAN0NCJ3-F1
#
_cell.length_a   1.000
_cell.length_b   1.000
_cell.length_c   1.000
_cell.angle_alpha   90.00
_cell.angle_beta   90.00
_cell.angle_gamma   90.00
#
_symmetry.space_group_name_H-M   'P 1'
#
loop_
_entity.id
_entity.type
_entity.pdbx_description
1 polymer ?
#
loop_
_entity_poly.entity_id
_entity_poly.type
_entity_poly.pdbx_seq_one_letter_code
_entity_poly.pdbx_strand_id
1 'polypeptide(L)'
;MLYGNDIALQISEYARLSQVTKIVIGRTVRKRGRFRGPGIIDQLSETVPTIDIYVIPDQSTTYYLKRESTLQKEVFHWNDGFKALLVIFGVTLVGGLFAYLGFNESNIIVVYLLGVLAIAMLTEGRIWSSIASVISVLVFNYFFTKPQFSLQADDSGYPFTFVFMFVAAFVSSTPTTKLKARDLQSPKKAYRTDVLLETSLRLQKASSYSEIVDAMGHQVKKLLNTTVIIYTPESKQLIPTVYSDLSPDYIHHELLSEDERNVAQWVYINNKRAGASTDTMSESQMAYMAIRSTDKVVVVLAVHNDHQNIDPFLRNLLVSLINEGGIALEKAALDAQQHHDALVIEQEKLRSTILRTISHDLRTPLTTILGNVDLLQHGSLDDGEINRIYTDIKNDGIWLMDLIENILAMTKIDNDNLIIQFEGEVLEDLIAESVHRVSGKAKHHTILVDDAEDVVLVNVDSKLMIQVFTNLIDNALKYTPKEHKSVFVSITKTWKW
;
A
#
# COMPACT_ATOMS: atom_id res chain seq x y z
N MET A 1 -22.03 8.27 -1.43
CA MET A 1 -23.18 7.39 -1.11
C MET A 1 -24.32 8.28 -0.68
N LEU A 2 -25.49 8.17 -1.30
CA LEU A 2 -26.66 9.02 -1.02
C LEU A 2 -27.54 8.28 0.00
N TYR A 3 -27.72 8.86 1.19
CA TYR A 3 -28.48 8.28 2.30
C TYR A 3 -29.73 9.13 2.57
N GLY A 4 -30.81 8.91 1.82
CA GLY A 4 -32.06 9.65 2.00
C GLY A 4 -33.22 9.10 1.17
N ASN A 5 -34.45 9.36 1.62
CA ASN A 5 -35.67 8.95 0.91
C ASN A 5 -35.91 9.73 -0.39
N ASP A 6 -35.24 10.87 -0.58
CA ASP A 6 -35.29 11.68 -1.79
C ASP A 6 -33.93 11.73 -2.48
N ILE A 7 -33.77 10.83 -3.45
CA ILE A 7 -32.52 10.67 -4.21
C ILE A 7 -32.26 11.90 -5.09
N ALA A 8 -33.31 12.54 -5.61
CA ALA A 8 -33.17 13.72 -6.46
C ALA A 8 -32.64 14.91 -5.64
N LEU A 9 -33.18 15.13 -4.45
CA LEU A 9 -32.71 16.18 -3.55
C LEU A 9 -31.23 15.99 -3.17
N GLN A 10 -30.80 14.78 -2.85
CA GLN A 10 -29.40 14.57 -2.45
C GLN A 10 -28.41 14.70 -3.62
N ILE A 11 -28.79 14.26 -4.81
CA ILE A 11 -28.01 14.51 -6.02
C ILE A 11 -27.89 16.02 -6.26
N SER A 12 -28.99 16.76 -6.05
CA SER A 12 -29.02 18.22 -6.21
C SER A 12 -28.10 18.95 -5.24
N GLU A 13 -28.12 18.57 -3.95
CA GLU A 13 -27.27 19.16 -2.91
C GLU A 13 -25.80 18.84 -3.15
N TYR A 14 -25.48 17.58 -3.47
CA TYR A 14 -24.12 17.17 -3.78
C TYR A 14 -23.58 17.88 -5.02
N ALA A 15 -24.40 18.02 -6.07
CA ALA A 15 -24.02 18.71 -7.29
C ALA A 15 -23.74 20.21 -7.06
N ARG A 16 -24.53 20.87 -6.20
CA ARG A 16 -24.27 22.26 -5.78
C ARG A 16 -22.99 22.39 -4.95
N LEU A 17 -22.82 21.53 -3.94
CA LEU A 17 -21.63 21.54 -3.07
C LEU A 17 -20.33 21.24 -3.83
N SER A 18 -20.41 20.35 -4.81
CA SER A 18 -19.26 19.91 -5.60
C SER A 18 -19.04 20.74 -6.87
N GLN A 19 -19.78 21.84 -7.06
CA GLN A 19 -19.71 22.73 -8.23
C GLN A 19 -19.80 21.98 -9.58
N VAL A 20 -20.66 20.97 -9.65
CA VAL A 20 -20.86 20.18 -10.87
C VAL A 20 -21.63 21.00 -11.90
N THR A 21 -21.10 21.12 -13.12
CA THR A 21 -21.73 21.90 -14.20
C THR A 21 -22.67 21.07 -15.07
N LYS A 22 -22.49 19.74 -15.11
CA LYS A 22 -23.27 18.82 -15.95
C LYS A 22 -23.62 17.55 -15.20
N ILE A 23 -24.89 17.16 -15.26
CA ILE A 23 -25.40 15.90 -14.73
C ILE A 23 -25.87 15.03 -15.90
N VAL A 24 -25.26 13.86 -16.07
CA VAL A 24 -25.64 12.90 -17.12
C VAL A 24 -26.46 11.77 -16.52
N ILE A 25 -27.68 11.56 -17.00
CA ILE A 25 -28.63 10.55 -16.48
C ILE A 25 -29.19 9.72 -17.63
N GLY A 26 -29.22 8.39 -17.47
CA GLY A 26 -29.87 7.50 -18.43
C GLY A 26 -31.41 7.57 -18.35
N ARG A 27 -32.09 7.57 -19.50
CA ARG A 27 -33.56 7.55 -19.55
C ARG A 27 -34.08 6.17 -19.15
N THR A 28 -34.73 6.08 -17.98
CA THR A 28 -35.44 4.84 -17.60
C THR A 28 -36.82 4.81 -18.25
N VAL A 29 -37.03 3.88 -19.20
CA VAL A 29 -38.33 3.68 -19.84
C VAL A 29 -39.25 2.88 -18.90
N ARG A 30 -40.05 3.57 -18.08
CA ARG A 30 -41.15 2.94 -17.31
C ARG A 30 -42.50 3.50 -17.76
N LYS A 31 -43.46 2.62 -18.03
CA LYS A 31 -44.87 3.01 -18.23
C LYS A 31 -45.38 3.71 -16.95
N ARG A 32 -45.75 4.98 -17.06
CA ARG A 32 -46.38 5.76 -15.99
C ARG A 32 -47.72 5.13 -15.62
N GLY A 33 -47.91 4.81 -14.34
CA GLY A 33 -49.23 4.54 -13.76
C GLY A 33 -49.84 5.83 -13.21
N ARG A 34 -51.17 5.93 -13.18
CA ARG A 34 -51.95 7.14 -12.87
C ARG A 34 -51.76 7.74 -11.45
N PHE A 35 -50.98 7.07 -10.58
CA PHE A 35 -50.82 7.41 -9.15
C PHE A 35 -49.35 7.50 -8.67
N ARG A 36 -48.36 7.66 -9.56
CA ARG A 36 -46.95 7.85 -9.14
C ARG A 36 -46.48 9.28 -9.40
N GLY A 37 -45.81 9.87 -8.40
CA GLY A 37 -45.25 11.22 -8.43
C GLY A 37 -44.20 11.46 -9.53
N PRO A 38 -43.65 12.69 -9.59
CA PRO A 38 -42.71 13.11 -10.65
C PRO A 38 -41.48 12.19 -10.72
N GLY A 39 -40.92 12.02 -11.92
CA GLY A 39 -39.71 11.21 -12.10
C GLY A 39 -38.49 11.92 -11.51
N ILE A 40 -37.42 11.17 -11.24
CA ILE A 40 -36.16 11.72 -10.71
C ILE A 40 -35.60 12.81 -11.65
N ILE A 41 -35.77 12.66 -12.97
CA ILE A 41 -35.36 13.67 -13.95
C ILE A 41 -36.19 14.95 -13.78
N ASP A 42 -37.51 14.82 -13.63
CA ASP A 42 -38.41 15.96 -13.44
C ASP A 42 -38.06 16.70 -12.13
N GLN A 43 -37.84 15.96 -11.04
CA GLN A 43 -37.45 16.51 -9.74
C GLN A 43 -36.08 17.20 -9.77
N LEU A 44 -35.09 16.64 -10.48
CA LEU A 44 -33.77 17.25 -10.60
C LEU A 44 -33.81 18.53 -11.44
N SER A 45 -34.58 18.55 -12.52
CA SER A 45 -34.80 19.76 -13.33
C SER A 45 -35.46 20.88 -12.53
N GLU A 46 -36.35 20.55 -11.60
CA GLU A 46 -37.02 21.52 -10.73
C GLU A 46 -36.10 22.01 -9.59
N THR A 47 -35.28 21.11 -9.03
CA THR A 47 -34.45 21.42 -7.85
C THR A 47 -33.15 22.13 -8.23
N VAL A 48 -32.62 21.93 -9.45
CA VAL A 48 -31.40 22.60 -9.92
C VAL A 48 -31.52 23.17 -11.33
N PRO A 49 -32.14 24.35 -11.49
CA PRO A 49 -32.32 24.96 -12.79
C PRO A 49 -31.01 25.47 -13.43
N THR A 50 -29.91 25.55 -12.67
CA THR A 50 -28.62 26.10 -13.14
C THR A 50 -27.61 25.05 -13.61
N ILE A 51 -27.93 23.76 -13.50
CA ILE A 51 -27.03 22.66 -13.91
C ILE A 51 -27.61 21.97 -15.14
N ASP A 52 -26.79 21.76 -16.17
CA ASP A 52 -27.26 21.10 -17.40
C ASP A 52 -27.48 19.60 -17.15
N ILE A 53 -28.72 19.15 -17.34
CA ILE A 53 -29.10 17.74 -17.20
C ILE A 53 -29.17 17.09 -18.59
N TYR A 54 -28.21 16.21 -18.90
CA TYR A 54 -28.17 15.44 -20.15
C TYR A 54 -28.81 14.08 -19.97
N VAL A 55 -29.89 13.83 -20.72
CA VAL A 55 -30.60 12.54 -20.69
C VAL A 55 -30.16 11.67 -21.86
N ILE A 56 -29.42 10.60 -21.59
CA ILE A 56 -28.97 9.66 -22.63
C ILE A 56 -30.07 8.59 -22.83
N PRO A 57 -30.58 8.40 -24.07
CA PRO A 57 -31.53 7.33 -24.37
C PRO A 57 -30.85 5.97 -24.25
N ASP A 58 -31.36 5.12 -23.37
CA ASP A 58 -30.85 3.75 -23.20
C ASP A 58 -31.45 2.83 -24.27
N GLN A 59 -30.73 2.65 -25.38
CA GLN A 59 -31.13 1.80 -26.51
C GLN A 59 -31.00 0.28 -26.21
N SER A 60 -30.49 -0.11 -25.04
CA SER A 60 -30.12 -1.49 -24.71
C SER A 60 -31.13 -2.26 -23.82
N THR A 61 -32.30 -1.66 -23.55
CA THR A 61 -33.22 -2.13 -22.48
C THR A 61 -34.15 -3.29 -22.83
N THR A 62 -34.00 -3.97 -23.97
CA THR A 62 -34.78 -5.20 -24.24
C THR A 62 -34.27 -6.43 -23.47
N TYR A 63 -33.02 -6.46 -23.00
CA TYR A 63 -32.44 -7.67 -22.38
C TYR A 63 -32.33 -7.66 -20.85
N TYR A 64 -32.52 -6.52 -20.20
CA TYR A 64 -32.46 -6.43 -18.75
C TYR A 64 -33.71 -5.74 -18.22
N LEU A 65 -34.76 -6.53 -17.98
CA LEU A 65 -35.76 -6.30 -16.92
C LEU A 65 -36.69 -7.53 -16.83
N LYS A 66 -36.14 -8.75 -16.75
CA LYS A 66 -36.77 -9.73 -15.85
C LYS A 66 -36.42 -9.29 -14.44
N ARG A 67 -37.07 -8.20 -14.00
CA ARG A 67 -37.14 -7.86 -12.59
C ARG A 67 -37.88 -9.02 -11.99
N GLU A 68 -37.15 -9.98 -11.44
CA GLU A 68 -37.68 -10.72 -10.30
C GLU A 68 -38.21 -9.64 -9.37
N SER A 69 -39.53 -9.56 -9.30
CA SER A 69 -40.18 -8.67 -8.38
C SER A 69 -39.68 -9.13 -7.01
N THR A 70 -38.75 -8.39 -6.43
CA THR A 70 -38.48 -8.42 -4.99
C THR A 70 -39.64 -7.77 -4.24
N LEU A 71 -40.88 -8.03 -4.67
CA LEU A 71 -41.90 -8.41 -3.72
C LEU A 71 -41.44 -9.80 -3.29
N GLN A 72 -40.62 -9.86 -2.23
CA GLN A 72 -40.51 -11.09 -1.46
C GLN A 72 -41.96 -11.52 -1.25
N LYS A 73 -42.41 -12.58 -1.94
CA LYS A 73 -43.64 -13.25 -1.58
C LYS A 73 -43.42 -13.58 -0.11
N GLU A 74 -44.19 -12.96 0.78
CA GLU A 74 -44.20 -13.35 2.17
C GLU A 74 -44.47 -14.85 2.18
N VAL A 75 -43.42 -15.63 2.43
CA VAL A 75 -43.52 -17.07 2.37
C VAL A 75 -44.34 -17.43 3.60
N PHE A 76 -45.51 -18.00 3.33
CA PHE A 76 -46.50 -18.29 4.36
C PHE A 76 -45.99 -19.46 5.22
N HIS A 77 -45.18 -19.16 6.23
CA HIS A 77 -44.65 -20.16 7.14
C HIS A 77 -45.69 -20.44 8.22
N TRP A 78 -46.46 -21.53 8.07
CA TRP A 78 -47.43 -21.99 9.07
C TRP A 78 -46.82 -22.20 10.48
N ASN A 79 -45.51 -22.45 10.55
CA ASN A 79 -44.78 -22.57 11.80
C ASN A 79 -44.83 -21.28 12.65
N ASP A 80 -44.88 -20.12 12.00
CA ASP A 80 -44.95 -18.83 12.69
C ASP A 80 -46.35 -18.57 13.27
N GLY A 81 -47.41 -19.05 12.61
CA GLY A 81 -48.76 -19.05 13.17
C GLY A 81 -48.87 -19.92 14.42
N PHE A 82 -48.21 -21.09 14.43
CA PHE A 82 -48.20 -21.98 15.60
C PHE A 82 -47.46 -21.36 16.80
N LYS A 83 -46.29 -20.76 16.59
CA LYS A 83 -45.55 -20.03 17.64
C LYS A 83 -46.38 -18.90 18.23
N ALA A 84 -47.04 -18.11 17.38
CA ALA A 84 -47.87 -17.00 17.83
C ALA A 84 -49.06 -17.49 18.69
N LEU A 85 -49.70 -18.59 18.29
CA LEU A 85 -50.80 -19.19 19.04
C LEU A 85 -50.35 -19.71 20.41
N LEU A 86 -49.15 -20.31 20.48
CA LEU A 86 -48.55 -20.77 21.74
C LEU A 86 -48.29 -19.60 22.69
N VAL A 87 -47.73 -18.50 22.19
CA VAL A 87 -47.49 -17.30 23.01
C VAL A 87 -48.81 -16.70 23.52
N ILE A 88 -49.84 -16.58 22.66
CA ILE A 88 -51.17 -16.10 23.08
C ILE A 88 -51.73 -17.00 24.18
N PHE A 89 -51.69 -18.32 24.00
CA PHE A 89 -52.18 -19.28 24.99
C PHE A 89 -51.45 -19.14 26.33
N GLY A 90 -50.12 -19.04 26.32
CA GLY A 90 -49.33 -18.85 27.54
C GLY A 90 -49.67 -17.56 28.27
N VAL A 91 -49.82 -16.45 27.53
CA VAL A 91 -50.18 -15.13 28.07
C VAL A 91 -51.60 -15.13 28.64
N THR A 92 -52.55 -15.83 28.01
CA THR A 92 -53.91 -16.00 28.54
C THR A 92 -53.92 -16.83 29.82
N LEU A 93 -53.08 -17.86 29.93
CA LEU A 93 -52.96 -18.67 31.14
C LEU A 93 -52.37 -17.87 32.31
N VAL A 94 -51.32 -17.09 32.05
CA VAL A 94 -50.74 -16.17 33.05
C VAL A 94 -51.73 -15.07 33.45
N GLY A 95 -52.47 -14.51 32.48
CA GLY A 95 -53.52 -13.53 32.73
C GLY A 95 -54.66 -14.10 33.58
N GLY A 96 -55.08 -15.35 33.31
CA GLY A 96 -56.07 -16.08 34.10
C GLY A 96 -55.61 -16.35 35.53
N LEU A 97 -54.33 -16.71 35.71
CA LEU A 97 -53.72 -16.84 37.04
C LEU A 97 -53.72 -15.52 37.80
N PHE A 98 -53.40 -14.41 37.13
CA PHE A 98 -53.41 -13.08 37.74
C PHE A 98 -54.82 -12.64 38.13
N ALA A 99 -55.82 -12.95 37.31
CA ALA A 99 -57.22 -12.72 37.63
C ALA A 99 -57.67 -13.57 38.83
N TYR A 100 -57.27 -14.84 38.90
CA TYR A 100 -57.58 -15.71 40.04
C TYR A 100 -56.94 -15.24 41.36
N LEU A 101 -55.73 -14.70 41.28
CA LEU A 101 -55.00 -14.14 42.43
C LEU A 101 -55.49 -12.75 42.85
N GLY A 102 -56.47 -12.16 42.14
CA GLY A 102 -57.06 -10.86 42.47
C GLY A 102 -56.21 -9.65 42.09
N PHE A 103 -55.27 -9.79 41.16
CA PHE A 103 -54.51 -8.65 40.64
C PHE A 103 -55.39 -7.69 39.82
N ASN A 104 -55.01 -6.41 39.80
CA ASN A 104 -55.73 -5.38 39.07
C ASN A 104 -55.67 -5.60 37.54
N GLU A 105 -56.73 -5.21 36.83
CA GLU A 105 -56.89 -5.39 35.38
C GLU A 105 -55.71 -4.77 34.59
N SER A 106 -55.11 -3.69 35.10
CA SER A 106 -53.91 -3.04 34.54
C SER A 106 -52.70 -3.96 34.45
N ASN A 107 -52.50 -4.88 35.39
CA ASN A 107 -51.36 -5.80 35.35
C ASN A 107 -51.53 -6.87 34.27
N ILE A 108 -52.78 -7.29 34.01
CA ILE A 108 -53.11 -8.26 32.96
C ILE A 108 -52.84 -7.64 31.57
N ILE A 109 -53.15 -6.34 31.40
CA ILE A 109 -52.85 -5.58 30.18
C ILE A 109 -51.34 -5.60 29.87
N VAL A 110 -50.49 -5.39 30.89
CA VAL A 110 -49.02 -5.38 30.71
C VAL A 110 -48.50 -6.76 30.27
N VAL A 111 -49.05 -7.84 30.82
CA VAL A 111 -48.70 -9.23 30.42
C VAL A 111 -49.04 -9.46 28.95
N TYR A 112 -50.19 -8.97 28.48
CA TYR A 112 -50.58 -9.05 27.07
C TYR A 112 -49.71 -8.19 26.15
N LEU A 113 -49.28 -7.01 26.61
CA LEU A 113 -48.36 -6.16 25.86
C LEU A 113 -46.99 -6.84 25.66
N LEU A 114 -46.45 -7.46 26.71
CA LEU A 114 -45.22 -8.27 26.62
C LEU A 114 -45.40 -9.47 25.68
N GLY A 115 -46.56 -10.12 25.70
CA GLY A 115 -46.92 -11.20 24.79
C GLY A 115 -46.85 -10.78 23.32
N VAL A 116 -47.42 -9.62 22.99
CA VAL A 116 -47.40 -9.06 21.63
C VAL A 116 -45.97 -8.72 21.18
N LEU A 117 -45.12 -8.18 22.07
CA LEU A 117 -43.71 -7.95 21.78
C LEU A 117 -42.95 -9.27 21.52
N ALA A 118 -43.22 -10.30 22.31
CA ALA A 118 -42.61 -11.62 22.15
C ALA A 118 -43.01 -12.26 20.81
N ILE A 119 -44.28 -12.16 20.39
CA ILE A 119 -44.75 -12.62 19.08
C ILE A 119 -43.99 -11.88 17.96
N ALA A 120 -43.83 -10.56 18.08
CA ALA A 120 -43.10 -9.76 17.09
C ALA A 120 -41.61 -10.13 17.02
N MET A 121 -40.99 -10.57 18.11
CA MET A 121 -39.60 -11.04 18.13
C MET A 121 -39.44 -12.46 17.56
N LEU A 122 -40.36 -13.38 17.88
CA LEU A 122 -40.27 -14.81 17.56
C LEU A 122 -40.79 -15.18 16.17
N THR A 123 -41.56 -14.30 15.54
CA THR A 123 -42.20 -14.50 14.22
C THR A 123 -41.40 -13.77 13.14
N GLU A 124 -41.16 -14.42 12.00
CA GLU A 124 -40.45 -13.82 10.87
C GLU A 124 -41.41 -13.14 9.88
N GLY A 125 -42.65 -13.63 9.77
CA GLY A 125 -43.68 -13.08 8.87
C GLY A 125 -44.41 -11.84 9.41
N ARG A 126 -44.53 -10.79 8.59
CA ARG A 126 -45.25 -9.55 8.91
C ARG A 126 -46.74 -9.77 9.04
N ILE A 127 -47.34 -10.56 8.14
CA ILE A 127 -48.77 -10.86 8.16
C ILE A 127 -49.14 -11.63 9.44
N TRP A 128 -48.39 -12.68 9.81
CA TRP A 128 -48.69 -13.48 11.00
C TRP A 128 -48.51 -12.70 12.30
N SER A 129 -47.45 -11.90 12.44
CA SER A 129 -47.27 -11.05 13.62
C SER A 129 -48.39 -10.01 13.76
N SER A 130 -48.89 -9.48 12.63
CA SER A 130 -49.97 -8.48 12.63
C SER A 130 -51.34 -9.10 12.91
N ILE A 131 -51.61 -10.28 12.36
CA ILE A 131 -52.85 -11.02 12.64
C ILE A 131 -52.86 -11.49 14.10
N ALA A 132 -51.75 -12.02 14.60
CA ALA A 132 -51.63 -12.51 15.97
C ALA A 132 -51.77 -11.40 17.02
N SER A 133 -51.29 -10.18 16.75
CA SER A 133 -51.48 -9.05 17.67
C SER A 133 -52.95 -8.64 17.76
N VAL A 134 -53.69 -8.64 16.64
CA VAL A 134 -55.13 -8.38 16.61
C VAL A 134 -55.89 -9.48 17.35
N ILE A 135 -55.56 -10.75 17.11
CA ILE A 135 -56.16 -11.88 17.83
C ILE A 135 -55.89 -11.78 19.34
N SER A 136 -54.66 -11.42 19.73
CA SER A 136 -54.28 -11.26 21.14
C SER A 136 -55.14 -10.19 21.84
N VAL A 137 -55.40 -9.06 21.18
CA VAL A 137 -56.30 -8.00 21.68
C VAL A 137 -57.74 -8.49 21.80
N LEU A 138 -58.24 -9.25 20.83
CA LEU A 138 -59.60 -9.81 20.86
C LEU A 138 -59.76 -10.85 21.98
N VAL A 139 -58.76 -11.71 22.18
CA VAL A 139 -58.75 -12.70 23.27
C VAL A 139 -58.70 -12.00 24.63
N PHE A 140 -57.91 -10.93 24.77
CA PHE A 140 -57.90 -10.13 25.98
C PHE A 140 -59.28 -9.53 26.28
N ASN A 141 -59.92 -8.90 25.29
CA ASN A 141 -61.26 -8.32 25.43
C ASN A 141 -62.27 -9.38 25.88
N TYR A 142 -62.30 -10.53 25.20
CA TYR A 142 -63.27 -11.58 25.47
C TYR A 142 -63.18 -12.18 26.88
N PHE A 143 -61.98 -12.38 27.42
CA PHE A 143 -61.79 -13.04 28.72
C PHE A 143 -61.68 -12.08 29.91
N PHE A 144 -61.14 -10.88 29.72
CA PHE A 144 -60.72 -10.02 30.84
C PHE A 144 -61.41 -8.66 30.87
N THR A 145 -62.08 -8.22 29.81
CA THR A 145 -62.89 -6.98 29.81
C THR A 145 -64.30 -7.26 30.30
N LYS A 146 -64.90 -6.33 31.06
CA LYS A 146 -66.27 -6.44 31.56
C LYS A 146 -67.27 -5.83 30.56
N PRO A 147 -68.41 -6.50 30.27
CA PRO A 147 -68.82 -7.81 30.74
C PRO A 147 -68.00 -8.96 30.10
N GLN A 148 -67.53 -9.89 30.95
CA GLN A 148 -66.72 -11.04 30.50
C GLN A 148 -67.51 -11.94 29.56
N PHE A 149 -66.83 -12.60 28.62
CA PHE A 149 -67.40 -13.43 27.55
C PHE A 149 -68.24 -12.64 26.53
N SER A 150 -68.06 -11.32 26.50
CA SER A 150 -68.63 -10.42 25.49
C SER A 150 -67.51 -9.64 24.81
N LEU A 151 -67.78 -9.14 23.60
CA LEU A 151 -66.91 -8.18 22.91
C LEU A 151 -67.35 -6.72 23.15
N GLN A 152 -68.37 -6.52 23.98
CA GLN A 152 -68.83 -5.18 24.39
C GLN A 152 -67.85 -4.61 25.41
N ALA A 153 -67.35 -3.41 25.12
CA ALA A 153 -66.44 -2.66 25.99
C ALA A 153 -67.14 -1.35 26.37
N ASP A 154 -67.87 -1.37 27.48
CA ASP A 154 -68.71 -0.24 27.92
C ASP A 154 -67.94 0.78 28.80
N ASP A 155 -66.74 0.43 29.28
CA ASP A 155 -65.91 1.32 30.10
C ASP A 155 -64.96 2.18 29.25
N SER A 156 -64.87 3.46 29.61
CA SER A 156 -64.22 4.54 28.85
C SER A 156 -62.72 4.36 28.63
N GLY A 157 -62.04 3.51 29.41
CA GLY A 157 -60.60 3.26 29.32
C GLY A 157 -60.18 2.23 28.26
N TYR A 158 -61.03 1.26 27.93
CA TYR A 158 -60.65 0.12 27.08
C TYR A 158 -60.33 0.48 25.61
N PRO A 159 -61.04 1.40 24.95
CA PRO A 159 -60.68 1.82 23.59
C PRO A 159 -59.23 2.35 23.48
N PHE A 160 -58.74 3.05 24.49
CA PHE A 160 -57.36 3.57 24.53
C PHE A 160 -56.33 2.44 24.68
N THR A 161 -56.62 1.44 25.50
CA THR A 161 -55.75 0.27 25.69
C THR A 161 -55.57 -0.54 24.41
N PHE A 162 -56.65 -0.73 23.65
CA PHE A 162 -56.60 -1.44 22.37
C PHE A 162 -55.76 -0.71 21.32
N VAL A 163 -55.87 0.62 21.26
CA VAL A 163 -55.05 1.46 20.36
C VAL A 163 -53.57 1.40 20.76
N PHE A 164 -53.25 1.48 22.06
CA PHE A 164 -51.86 1.45 22.52
C PHE A 164 -51.18 0.10 22.24
N MET A 165 -51.88 -1.01 22.50
CA MET A 165 -51.37 -2.35 22.15
C MET A 165 -51.18 -2.53 20.64
N PHE A 166 -52.08 -2.00 19.81
CA PHE A 166 -51.96 -2.06 18.36
C PHE A 166 -50.74 -1.27 17.86
N VAL A 167 -50.49 -0.07 18.40
CA VAL A 167 -49.32 0.75 18.05
C VAL A 167 -48.02 0.07 18.48
N ALA A 168 -47.96 -0.51 19.69
CA ALA A 168 -46.78 -1.24 20.16
C ALA A 168 -46.45 -2.46 19.28
N ALA A 169 -47.48 -3.20 18.83
CA ALA A 169 -47.34 -4.30 17.88
C ALA A 169 -46.82 -3.82 16.51
N PHE A 170 -47.41 -2.73 16.00
CA PHE A 170 -47.10 -2.20 14.67
C PHE A 170 -45.66 -1.67 14.60
N VAL A 171 -45.21 -0.93 15.61
CA VAL A 171 -43.82 -0.45 15.71
C VAL A 171 -42.84 -1.62 15.74
N SER A 172 -43.14 -2.68 16.50
CA SER A 172 -42.27 -3.85 16.61
C SER A 172 -42.24 -4.72 15.35
N SER A 173 -43.32 -4.73 14.56
CA SER A 173 -43.41 -5.44 13.28
C SER A 173 -42.84 -4.64 12.10
N THR A 174 -42.36 -3.40 12.29
CA THR A 174 -41.82 -2.64 11.16
C THR A 174 -40.50 -3.25 10.65
N PRO A 175 -40.35 -3.44 9.32
CA PRO A 175 -39.15 -4.05 8.74
C PRO A 175 -37.85 -3.28 9.06
N THR A 176 -37.95 -1.99 9.37
CA THR A 176 -36.83 -1.06 9.57
C THR A 176 -35.90 -1.43 10.73
N THR A 177 -36.40 -2.08 11.78
CA THR A 177 -35.57 -2.55 12.92
C THR A 177 -34.89 -3.88 12.62
N LYS A 178 -35.52 -4.78 11.86
CA LYS A 178 -34.97 -6.11 11.50
C LYS A 178 -34.07 -6.08 10.25
N LEU A 179 -34.27 -5.16 9.31
CA LEU A 179 -33.49 -5.06 8.07
C LEU A 179 -32.06 -4.53 8.29
N LYS A 180 -31.88 -3.57 9.21
CA LYS A 180 -30.55 -2.97 9.49
C LYS A 180 -29.50 -4.02 9.89
N ALA A 181 -29.91 -5.12 10.52
CA ALA A 181 -29.01 -6.19 10.93
C ALA A 181 -28.61 -7.15 9.78
N ARG A 182 -29.43 -7.29 8.72
CA ARG A 182 -29.18 -8.25 7.62
C ARG A 182 -28.42 -7.64 6.42
N ASP A 183 -28.48 -6.32 6.21
CA ASP A 183 -27.83 -5.66 5.06
C ASP A 183 -26.31 -5.48 5.19
N LEU A 184 -25.77 -5.65 6.41
CA LEU A 184 -24.33 -5.53 6.69
C LEU A 184 -23.52 -6.77 6.27
N GLN A 185 -24.17 -7.92 6.02
CA GLN A 185 -23.52 -9.20 5.71
C GLN A 185 -23.78 -9.71 4.29
N SER A 186 -23.88 -8.84 3.27
CA SER A 186 -23.86 -9.36 1.88
C SER A 186 -22.51 -10.03 1.59
N PRO A 187 -22.46 -11.32 1.17
CA PRO A 187 -21.21 -12.03 0.92
C PRO A 187 -20.30 -11.31 -0.08
N LYS A 188 -20.90 -10.60 -1.04
CA LYS A 188 -20.19 -9.79 -2.04
C LYS A 188 -19.44 -8.58 -1.44
N LYS A 189 -19.93 -8.02 -0.33
CA LYS A 189 -19.26 -6.90 0.37
C LYS A 189 -18.07 -7.39 1.20
N ALA A 190 -18.26 -8.48 1.95
CA ALA A 190 -17.17 -9.11 2.69
C ALA A 190 -16.03 -9.55 1.75
N TYR A 191 -16.37 -10.24 0.66
CA TYR A 191 -15.40 -10.66 -0.36
C TYR A 191 -14.63 -9.48 -0.99
N ARG A 192 -15.31 -8.35 -1.23
CA ARG A 192 -14.66 -7.14 -1.75
C ARG A 192 -13.62 -6.60 -0.77
N THR A 193 -13.97 -6.49 0.51
CA THR A 193 -13.08 -5.96 1.53
C THR A 193 -11.90 -6.89 1.76
N ASP A 194 -12.12 -8.20 1.81
CA ASP A 194 -11.05 -9.17 2.05
C ASP A 194 -10.05 -9.21 0.89
N VAL A 195 -10.54 -9.26 -0.36
CA VAL A 195 -9.64 -9.25 -1.53
C VAL A 195 -8.88 -7.94 -1.62
N LEU A 196 -9.52 -6.78 -1.40
CA LEU A 196 -8.82 -5.48 -1.39
C LEU A 196 -7.80 -5.36 -0.26
N LEU A 197 -8.12 -5.85 0.93
CA LEU A 197 -7.22 -5.78 2.08
C LEU A 197 -6.00 -6.69 1.88
N GLU A 198 -6.21 -7.91 1.36
CA GLU A 198 -5.12 -8.83 1.02
C GLU A 198 -4.18 -8.21 -0.03
N THR A 199 -4.74 -7.56 -1.06
CA THR A 199 -3.94 -6.91 -2.09
C THR A 199 -3.19 -5.71 -1.59
N SER A 200 -3.85 -4.86 -0.79
CA SER A 200 -3.21 -3.73 -0.14
C SER A 200 -2.02 -4.17 0.70
N LEU A 201 -2.20 -5.22 1.51
CA LEU A 201 -1.14 -5.76 2.36
C LEU A 201 0.03 -6.36 1.56
N ARG A 202 -0.22 -6.98 0.40
CA ARG A 202 0.85 -7.48 -0.47
C ARG A 202 1.61 -6.34 -1.15
N LEU A 203 0.90 -5.34 -1.67
CA LEU A 203 1.49 -4.18 -2.32
C LEU A 203 2.30 -3.32 -1.33
N GLN A 204 1.85 -3.22 -0.07
CA GLN A 204 2.58 -2.52 0.99
C GLN A 204 3.85 -3.24 1.46
N LYS A 205 3.93 -4.57 1.30
CA LYS A 205 5.12 -5.36 1.68
C LYS A 205 6.20 -5.38 0.60
N ALA A 206 5.82 -5.17 -0.66
CA ALA A 206 6.75 -5.08 -1.76
C ALA A 206 7.63 -3.83 -1.59
N SER A 207 8.94 -4.02 -1.65
CA SER A 207 9.92 -2.97 -1.36
C SER A 207 10.48 -2.33 -2.63
N SER A 208 10.32 -2.99 -3.78
CA SER A 208 10.89 -2.58 -5.06
C SER A 208 9.85 -2.43 -6.16
N TYR A 209 10.16 -1.59 -7.15
CA TYR A 209 9.30 -1.36 -8.31
C TYR A 209 8.94 -2.66 -9.04
N SER A 210 9.90 -3.57 -9.20
CA SER A 210 9.70 -4.88 -9.84
C SER A 210 8.81 -5.82 -9.01
N GLU A 211 9.00 -5.88 -7.69
CA GLU A 211 8.14 -6.68 -6.79
C GLU A 211 6.68 -6.21 -6.82
N ILE A 212 6.46 -4.90 -6.88
CA ILE A 212 5.10 -4.33 -6.97
C ILE A 212 4.45 -4.73 -8.29
N VAL A 213 5.16 -4.59 -9.42
CA VAL A 213 4.70 -5.02 -10.74
C VAL A 213 4.37 -6.52 -10.75
N ASP A 214 5.23 -7.34 -10.17
CA ASP A 214 5.05 -8.80 -10.09
C ASP A 214 3.84 -9.19 -9.23
N ALA A 215 3.70 -8.57 -8.06
CA ALA A 215 2.55 -8.78 -7.17
C ALA A 215 1.22 -8.38 -7.85
N MET A 216 1.21 -7.27 -8.59
CA MET A 216 0.04 -6.84 -9.35
C MET A 216 -0.31 -7.85 -10.46
N GLY A 217 0.68 -8.28 -11.26
CA GLY A 217 0.46 -9.20 -12.37
C GLY A 217 -0.15 -10.52 -11.91
N HIS A 218 0.42 -11.12 -10.87
CA HIS A 218 -0.11 -12.33 -10.25
C HIS A 218 -1.53 -12.14 -9.69
N GLN A 219 -1.80 -11.00 -9.06
CA GLN A 219 -3.11 -10.75 -8.47
C GLN A 219 -4.19 -10.54 -9.53
N VAL A 220 -3.89 -9.77 -10.58
CA VAL A 220 -4.83 -9.55 -11.68
C VAL A 220 -5.10 -10.85 -12.43
N LYS A 221 -4.06 -11.66 -12.68
CA LYS A 221 -4.21 -13.02 -13.25
C LYS A 221 -5.12 -13.88 -12.38
N LYS A 222 -4.88 -13.94 -11.06
CA LYS A 222 -5.71 -14.72 -10.11
C LYS A 222 -7.17 -14.24 -10.08
N LEU A 223 -7.40 -12.94 -10.19
CA LEU A 223 -8.72 -12.34 -10.09
C LEU A 223 -9.57 -12.52 -11.36
N LEU A 224 -8.94 -12.38 -12.53
CA LEU A 224 -9.63 -12.48 -13.82
C LEU A 224 -9.51 -13.86 -14.46
N ASN A 225 -8.63 -14.72 -13.95
CA ASN A 225 -8.31 -16.04 -14.49
C ASN A 225 -8.00 -16.00 -16.00
N THR A 226 -7.25 -14.98 -16.42
CA THR A 226 -6.89 -14.73 -17.83
C THR A 226 -5.43 -14.31 -17.93
N THR A 227 -4.91 -14.31 -19.16
CA THR A 227 -3.57 -13.84 -19.46
C THR A 227 -3.45 -12.34 -19.27
N VAL A 228 -2.42 -11.93 -18.55
CA VAL A 228 -2.13 -10.52 -18.23
C VAL A 228 -0.71 -10.20 -18.67
N ILE A 229 -0.53 -9.05 -19.30
CA ILE A 229 0.80 -8.53 -19.64
C ILE A 229 0.93 -7.14 -19.02
N ILE A 230 2.04 -6.90 -18.35
CA ILE A 230 2.36 -5.59 -17.77
C ILE A 230 3.54 -5.00 -18.51
N TYR A 231 3.37 -3.80 -19.06
CA TYR A 231 4.39 -3.06 -19.80
C TYR A 231 5.01 -1.98 -18.91
N THR A 232 6.30 -2.15 -18.59
CA THR A 232 7.07 -1.20 -17.78
C THR A 232 7.95 -0.31 -18.68
N PRO A 233 7.96 1.02 -18.47
CA PRO A 233 8.80 1.92 -19.27
C PRO A 233 10.27 1.86 -18.84
N GLU A 234 11.15 1.54 -19.78
CA GLU A 234 12.61 1.55 -19.59
C GLU A 234 13.29 2.34 -20.72
N SER A 235 13.94 3.45 -20.36
CA SER A 235 14.85 4.28 -21.19
C SER A 235 14.36 4.80 -22.55
N LYS A 236 13.19 4.36 -23.06
CA LYS A 236 12.38 4.81 -24.23
C LYS A 236 11.47 3.70 -24.79
N GLN A 237 11.58 2.46 -24.31
CA GLN A 237 10.77 1.32 -24.76
C GLN A 237 9.92 0.78 -23.61
N LEU A 238 8.83 0.09 -23.97
CA LEU A 238 7.99 -0.64 -23.03
C LEU A 238 8.41 -2.10 -23.00
N ILE A 239 8.85 -2.57 -21.83
CA ILE A 239 9.25 -3.96 -21.61
C ILE A 239 8.04 -4.74 -21.10
N PRO A 240 7.61 -5.81 -21.80
CA PRO A 240 6.50 -6.63 -21.35
C PRO A 240 6.94 -7.69 -20.33
N THR A 241 6.22 -7.78 -19.23
CA THR A 241 6.25 -8.90 -18.28
C THR A 241 4.94 -9.68 -18.39
N VAL A 242 5.04 -10.97 -18.67
CA VAL A 242 3.89 -11.83 -19.01
C VAL A 242 3.49 -12.70 -17.82
N TYR A 243 2.20 -12.71 -17.51
CA TYR A 243 1.57 -13.57 -16.51
C TYR A 243 0.47 -14.39 -17.20
N SER A 244 0.82 -15.60 -17.63
CA SER A 244 -0.07 -16.46 -18.42
C SER A 244 0.07 -17.92 -18.01
N ASP A 245 -0.90 -18.75 -18.40
CA ASP A 245 -0.81 -20.22 -18.42
C ASP A 245 -0.83 -20.75 -19.87
N LEU A 246 -0.86 -19.86 -20.88
CA LEU A 246 -0.83 -20.20 -22.30
C LEU A 246 0.57 -20.61 -22.76
N SER A 247 0.64 -21.31 -23.89
CA SER A 247 1.92 -21.71 -24.50
C SER A 247 2.76 -20.48 -24.88
N PRO A 248 4.09 -20.48 -24.61
CA PRO A 248 4.99 -19.37 -24.94
C PRO A 248 4.92 -18.94 -26.41
N ASP A 249 4.79 -19.88 -27.35
CA ASP A 249 4.77 -19.59 -28.79
C ASP A 249 3.57 -18.73 -29.19
N TYR A 250 2.39 -19.03 -28.65
CA TYR A 250 1.18 -18.23 -28.88
C TYR A 250 1.32 -16.82 -28.32
N ILE A 251 1.90 -16.68 -27.14
CA ILE A 251 2.10 -15.37 -26.50
C ILE A 251 3.04 -14.51 -27.35
N HIS A 252 4.16 -15.08 -27.82
CA HIS A 252 5.12 -14.34 -28.62
C HIS A 252 4.58 -13.93 -30.00
N HIS A 253 3.79 -14.78 -30.66
CA HIS A 253 3.30 -14.50 -32.01
C HIS A 253 2.02 -13.64 -32.02
N GLU A 254 1.08 -13.88 -31.12
CA GLU A 254 -0.22 -13.19 -31.14
C GLU A 254 -0.32 -12.04 -30.13
N LEU A 255 0.18 -12.23 -28.90
CA LEU A 255 -0.03 -11.27 -27.80
C LEU A 255 1.11 -10.26 -27.61
N LEU A 256 2.27 -10.51 -28.22
CA LEU A 256 3.46 -9.64 -28.17
C LEU A 256 3.90 -9.16 -29.57
N SER A 257 2.98 -9.22 -30.55
CA SER A 257 3.19 -8.69 -31.90
C SER A 257 3.51 -7.19 -31.89
N GLU A 258 4.07 -6.68 -33.00
CA GLU A 258 4.35 -5.24 -33.09
C GLU A 258 3.08 -4.39 -32.97
N ASP A 259 1.95 -4.86 -33.49
CA ASP A 259 0.67 -4.17 -33.40
C ASP A 259 0.20 -4.04 -31.93
N GLU A 260 0.30 -5.12 -31.16
CA GLU A 260 -0.04 -5.13 -29.72
C GLU A 260 0.88 -4.20 -28.92
N ARG A 261 2.18 -4.18 -29.22
CA ARG A 261 3.14 -3.24 -28.61
C ARG A 261 2.82 -1.78 -28.96
N ASN A 262 2.38 -1.51 -30.18
CA ASN A 262 1.97 -0.17 -30.62
C ASN A 262 0.72 0.30 -29.86
N VAL A 263 -0.24 -0.60 -29.57
CA VAL A 263 -1.40 -0.27 -28.72
C VAL A 263 -0.93 0.09 -27.32
N ALA A 264 -0.05 -0.70 -26.71
CA ALA A 264 0.50 -0.44 -25.39
C ALA A 264 1.19 0.94 -25.32
N GLN A 265 2.00 1.26 -26.32
CA GLN A 265 2.69 2.54 -26.43
C GLN A 265 1.71 3.71 -26.62
N TRP A 266 0.66 3.52 -27.42
CA TRP A 266 -0.38 4.53 -27.58
C TRP A 266 -1.10 4.81 -26.26
N VAL A 267 -1.43 3.77 -25.48
CA VAL A 267 -2.06 3.93 -24.16
C VAL A 267 -1.14 4.64 -23.17
N TYR A 268 0.16 4.33 -23.20
CA TYR A 268 1.16 5.01 -22.37
C TYR A 268 1.23 6.51 -22.66
N ILE A 269 1.23 6.90 -23.94
CA ILE A 269 1.35 8.31 -24.35
C ILE A 269 0.03 9.07 -24.16
N ASN A 270 -1.10 8.47 -24.53
CA ASN A 270 -2.39 9.17 -24.60
C ASN A 270 -3.22 9.06 -23.32
N ASN A 271 -2.76 8.24 -22.36
CA ASN A 271 -3.43 8.01 -21.08
C ASN A 271 -4.92 7.65 -21.24
N LYS A 272 -5.26 6.86 -22.26
CA LYS A 272 -6.63 6.43 -22.59
C LYS A 272 -6.67 4.93 -22.77
N ARG A 273 -7.81 4.31 -22.48
CA ARG A 273 -8.01 2.87 -22.73
C ARG A 273 -8.08 2.61 -24.24
N ALA A 274 -7.53 1.48 -24.66
CA ALA A 274 -7.55 1.04 -26.06
C ALA A 274 -7.61 -0.49 -26.12
N GLY A 275 -7.80 -1.03 -27.32
CA GLY A 275 -7.80 -2.46 -27.57
C GLY A 275 -9.20 -3.07 -27.53
N ALA A 276 -9.24 -4.37 -27.28
CA ALA A 276 -10.46 -5.16 -27.23
C ALA A 276 -11.54 -4.52 -26.33
N SER A 277 -12.79 -4.55 -26.77
CA SER A 277 -13.95 -3.93 -26.08
C SER A 277 -13.93 -2.39 -25.99
N THR A 278 -13.12 -1.70 -26.80
CA THR A 278 -13.12 -0.23 -26.92
C THR A 278 -13.28 0.22 -28.38
N ASP A 279 -13.63 1.49 -28.62
CA ASP A 279 -13.73 2.06 -29.97
C ASP A 279 -12.36 2.42 -30.58
N THR A 280 -11.28 2.33 -29.79
CA THR A 280 -9.92 2.73 -30.19
C THR A 280 -9.04 1.49 -30.33
N MET A 281 -8.55 1.21 -31.54
CA MET A 281 -7.73 0.03 -31.83
C MET A 281 -8.44 -1.28 -31.44
N SER A 282 -9.72 -1.40 -31.80
CA SER A 282 -10.62 -2.51 -31.44
C SER A 282 -10.23 -3.88 -32.00
N GLU A 283 -9.32 -3.91 -32.98
CA GLU A 283 -8.81 -5.12 -33.63
C GLU A 283 -7.82 -5.92 -32.77
N SER A 284 -7.34 -5.33 -31.68
CA SER A 284 -6.42 -5.97 -30.73
C SER A 284 -7.08 -7.12 -29.97
N GLN A 285 -6.29 -8.15 -29.65
CA GLN A 285 -6.67 -9.31 -28.84
C GLN A 285 -6.69 -9.02 -27.33
N MET A 286 -6.22 -7.84 -26.91
CA MET A 286 -6.08 -7.46 -25.51
C MET A 286 -6.75 -6.13 -25.21
N ALA A 287 -7.26 -5.98 -23.99
CA ALA A 287 -7.76 -4.71 -23.46
C ALA A 287 -6.64 -4.01 -22.68
N TYR A 288 -6.28 -2.80 -23.08
CA TYR A 288 -5.19 -2.03 -22.51
C TYR A 288 -5.69 -0.93 -21.56
N MET A 289 -5.07 -0.85 -20.39
CA MET A 289 -5.39 0.08 -19.32
C MET A 289 -4.13 0.74 -18.78
N ALA A 290 -4.13 2.07 -18.70
CA ALA A 290 -3.07 2.82 -18.06
C ALA A 290 -3.15 2.71 -16.54
N ILE A 291 -2.05 2.32 -15.91
CA ILE A 291 -1.83 2.44 -14.47
C ILE A 291 -1.22 3.83 -14.22
N ARG A 292 -1.96 4.66 -13.49
CA ARG A 292 -1.65 6.08 -13.30
C ARG A 292 -1.16 6.35 -11.90
N SER A 293 -0.24 7.29 -11.79
CA SER A 293 -0.03 8.04 -10.55
C SER A 293 -0.29 9.51 -10.78
N THR A 294 -1.14 10.11 -9.94
CA THR A 294 -1.65 11.50 -9.99
C THR A 294 -2.20 11.95 -11.36
N ASP A 295 -1.38 11.99 -12.42
CA ASP A 295 -1.82 12.12 -13.82
C ASP A 295 -0.83 11.54 -14.87
N LYS A 296 0.28 10.92 -14.43
CA LYS A 296 1.29 10.30 -15.29
C LYS A 296 1.06 8.79 -15.39
N VAL A 297 1.18 8.23 -16.59
CA VAL A 297 1.15 6.78 -16.77
C VAL A 297 2.47 6.20 -16.29
N VAL A 298 2.42 5.31 -15.30
CA VAL A 298 3.61 4.65 -14.73
C VAL A 298 3.84 3.32 -15.43
N VAL A 299 2.77 2.60 -15.75
CA VAL A 299 2.78 1.25 -16.32
C VAL A 299 1.54 1.05 -17.18
N VAL A 300 1.58 0.19 -18.19
CA VAL A 300 0.40 -0.21 -18.97
C VAL A 300 0.05 -1.67 -18.69
N LEU A 301 -1.20 -1.94 -18.32
CA LEU A 301 -1.75 -3.27 -18.09
C LEU A 301 -2.53 -3.70 -19.34
N ALA A 302 -2.20 -4.86 -19.89
CA ALA A 302 -2.97 -5.52 -20.94
C ALA A 302 -3.61 -6.79 -20.40
N VAL A 303 -4.90 -6.98 -20.66
CA VAL A 303 -5.67 -8.15 -20.25
C VAL A 303 -6.23 -8.84 -21.48
N HIS A 304 -5.97 -10.14 -21.63
CA HIS A 304 -6.45 -10.88 -22.78
C HIS A 304 -7.98 -11.01 -22.76
N ASN A 305 -8.61 -10.72 -23.90
CA ASN A 305 -10.06 -10.69 -24.03
C ASN A 305 -10.61 -12.05 -24.46
N ASP A 306 -10.85 -12.94 -23.51
CA ASP A 306 -11.41 -14.29 -23.76
C ASP A 306 -12.95 -14.30 -23.96
N HIS A 307 -13.49 -13.25 -24.59
CA HIS A 307 -14.90 -13.09 -24.99
C HIS A 307 -16.00 -13.17 -23.90
N GLN A 308 -15.68 -13.23 -22.61
CA GLN A 308 -16.67 -13.10 -21.55
C GLN A 308 -16.74 -11.68 -20.99
N ASN A 309 -17.95 -11.12 -21.00
CA ASN A 309 -18.27 -9.82 -20.42
C ASN A 309 -17.85 -9.82 -18.94
N ILE A 310 -16.75 -9.15 -18.60
CA ILE A 310 -16.22 -9.10 -17.23
C ILE A 310 -17.31 -8.60 -16.29
N ASP A 311 -17.63 -9.38 -15.24
CA ASP A 311 -18.61 -9.01 -14.22
C ASP A 311 -18.35 -7.56 -13.75
N PRO A 312 -19.36 -6.66 -13.74
CA PRO A 312 -19.23 -5.33 -13.17
C PRO A 312 -18.55 -5.29 -11.80
N PHE A 313 -18.72 -6.34 -10.98
CA PHE A 313 -18.01 -6.52 -9.72
C PHE A 313 -16.49 -6.65 -9.91
N LEU A 314 -16.03 -7.59 -10.75
CA LEU A 314 -14.61 -7.80 -11.04
C LEU A 314 -13.97 -6.59 -11.70
N ARG A 315 -14.71 -5.91 -12.59
CA ARG A 315 -14.25 -4.67 -13.23
C ARG A 315 -13.97 -3.56 -12.21
N ASN A 316 -14.85 -3.37 -11.24
CA ASN A 316 -14.64 -2.35 -10.20
C ASN A 316 -13.46 -2.70 -9.29
N LEU A 317 -13.26 -3.98 -9.01
CA LEU A 317 -12.13 -4.47 -8.22
C LEU A 317 -10.81 -4.26 -8.97
N LEU A 318 -10.78 -4.57 -10.27
CA LEU A 318 -9.63 -4.33 -11.14
C LEU A 318 -9.23 -2.86 -11.18
N VAL A 319 -10.18 -1.94 -11.35
CA VAL A 319 -9.90 -0.49 -11.32
C VAL A 319 -9.31 -0.07 -9.98
N SER A 320 -9.80 -0.65 -8.87
CA SER A 320 -9.25 -0.37 -7.54
C SER A 320 -7.80 -0.84 -7.40
N LEU A 321 -7.48 -2.05 -7.89
CA LEU A 321 -6.12 -2.60 -7.88
C LEU A 321 -5.16 -1.79 -8.74
N ILE A 322 -5.61 -1.36 -9.92
CA ILE A 322 -4.83 -0.49 -10.80
C ILE A 322 -4.49 0.83 -10.11
N ASN A 323 -5.47 1.47 -9.45
CA ASN A 323 -5.22 2.73 -8.75
C ASN A 323 -4.27 2.55 -7.56
N GLU A 324 -4.48 1.50 -6.75
CA GLU A 324 -3.62 1.23 -5.59
C GLU A 324 -2.19 0.87 -6.01
N GLY A 325 -2.06 0.06 -7.07
CA GLY A 325 -0.78 -0.26 -7.69
C GLY A 325 -0.06 0.97 -8.24
N GLY A 326 -0.79 1.90 -8.87
CA GLY A 326 -0.23 3.17 -9.33
C GLY A 326 0.37 4.00 -8.19
N ILE A 327 -0.32 4.10 -7.05
CA ILE A 327 0.16 4.79 -5.85
C ILE A 327 1.40 4.08 -5.27
N ALA A 328 1.37 2.75 -5.19
CA ALA A 328 2.49 1.96 -4.68
C ALA A 328 3.75 2.11 -5.55
N LEU A 329 3.59 2.11 -6.88
CA LEU A 329 4.70 2.30 -7.82
C LEU A 329 5.29 3.72 -7.76
N GLU A 330 4.46 4.75 -7.59
CA GLU A 330 4.97 6.12 -7.37
C GLU A 330 5.77 6.21 -6.08
N LYS A 331 5.24 5.62 -5.00
CA LYS A 331 5.96 5.59 -3.73
C LYS A 331 7.32 4.92 -3.88
N ALA A 332 7.38 3.75 -4.52
CA ALA A 332 8.64 3.04 -4.73
C ALA A 332 9.63 3.84 -5.61
N ALA A 333 9.14 4.54 -6.63
CA ALA A 333 9.97 5.41 -7.45
C ALA A 333 10.52 6.61 -6.66
N LEU A 334 9.69 7.22 -5.80
CA LEU A 334 10.09 8.32 -4.94
C LEU A 334 11.11 7.86 -3.88
N ASP A 335 10.88 6.71 -3.24
CA ASP A 335 11.79 6.14 -2.26
C ASP A 335 13.16 5.84 -2.91
N ALA A 336 13.17 5.23 -4.10
CA ALA A 336 14.40 4.98 -4.86
C ALA A 336 15.15 6.27 -5.21
N GLN A 337 14.43 7.33 -5.61
CA GLN A 337 15.03 8.63 -5.89
C GLN A 337 15.61 9.28 -4.62
N GLN A 338 14.90 9.22 -3.49
CA GLN A 338 15.40 9.73 -2.21
C GLN A 338 16.65 8.99 -1.74
N HIS A 339 16.69 7.67 -1.90
CA HIS A 339 17.89 6.89 -1.60
C HIS A 339 19.07 7.31 -2.47
N HIS A 340 18.86 7.52 -3.77
CA HIS A 340 19.91 8.01 -4.66
C HIS A 340 20.41 9.41 -4.26
N ASP A 341 19.49 10.35 -4.01
CA ASP A 341 19.84 11.72 -3.61
C ASP A 341 20.60 11.73 -2.26
N ALA A 342 20.21 10.87 -1.32
CA ALA A 342 20.91 10.70 -0.05
C ALA A 342 22.35 10.23 -0.24
N LEU A 343 22.59 9.25 -1.12
CA LEU A 343 23.94 8.77 -1.45
C LEU A 343 24.80 9.87 -2.07
N VAL A 344 24.24 10.68 -2.99
CA VAL A 344 24.93 11.80 -3.60
C VAL A 344 25.31 12.86 -2.55
N ILE A 345 24.39 13.20 -1.64
CA ILE A 345 24.64 14.13 -0.54
C ILE A 345 25.74 13.58 0.39
N GLU A 346 25.72 12.29 0.70
CA GLU A 346 26.73 11.64 1.53
C GLU A 346 28.11 11.68 0.86
N GLN A 347 28.17 11.41 -0.45
CA GLN A 347 29.40 11.52 -1.24
C GLN A 347 29.96 12.94 -1.25
N GLU A 348 29.11 13.95 -1.48
CA GLU A 348 29.53 15.36 -1.45
C GLU A 348 29.98 15.81 -0.04
N LYS A 349 29.31 15.35 1.02
CA LYS A 349 29.74 15.60 2.40
C LYS A 349 31.10 14.97 2.71
N LEU A 350 31.31 13.72 2.30
CA LEU A 350 32.59 13.02 2.45
C LEU A 350 33.69 13.80 1.72
N ARG A 351 33.45 14.16 0.46
CA ARG A 351 34.37 14.96 -0.37
C ARG A 351 34.73 16.29 0.29
N SER A 352 33.73 17.05 0.76
CA SER A 352 33.95 18.32 1.45
C SER A 352 34.75 18.15 2.74
N THR A 353 34.46 17.10 3.50
CA THR A 353 35.16 16.78 4.75
C THR A 353 36.63 16.41 4.50
N ILE A 354 36.90 15.60 3.48
CA ILE A 354 38.27 15.24 3.07
C ILE A 354 39.04 16.50 2.67
N LEU A 355 38.48 17.34 1.79
CA LEU A 355 39.13 18.58 1.34
C LEU A 355 39.42 19.54 2.50
N ARG A 356 38.49 19.66 3.46
CA ARG A 356 38.69 20.49 4.66
C ARG A 356 39.82 19.97 5.54
N THR A 357 39.90 18.65 5.72
CA THR A 357 40.94 18.00 6.53
C THR A 357 42.31 18.16 5.88
N ILE A 358 42.41 17.87 4.57
CA ILE A 358 43.64 18.11 3.78
C ILE A 358 44.09 19.56 3.88
N SER A 359 43.17 20.53 3.74
CA SER A 359 43.50 21.96 3.82
C SER A 359 44.05 22.35 5.19
N HIS A 360 43.53 21.77 6.27
CA HIS A 360 44.03 21.97 7.62
C HIS A 360 45.43 21.36 7.79
N ASP A 361 45.59 20.12 7.34
CA ASP A 361 46.82 19.34 7.47
C ASP A 361 47.96 19.97 6.67
N LEU A 362 47.69 20.57 5.52
CA LEU A 362 48.67 21.37 4.77
C LEU A 362 49.03 22.69 5.46
N ARG A 363 48.05 23.37 6.09
CA ARG A 363 48.26 24.70 6.68
C ARG A 363 49.18 24.67 7.88
N THR A 364 49.07 23.65 8.74
CA THR A 364 49.86 23.54 9.98
C THR A 364 51.37 23.58 9.73
N PRO A 365 51.99 22.65 8.97
CA PRO A 365 53.42 22.68 8.69
C PRO A 365 53.83 23.89 7.86
N LEU A 366 52.97 24.38 6.94
CA LEU A 366 53.29 25.58 6.16
C LEU A 366 53.40 26.82 7.06
N THR A 367 52.54 26.93 8.06
CA THR A 367 52.60 28.02 9.06
C THR A 367 53.85 27.91 9.91
N THR A 368 54.22 26.69 10.33
CA THR A 368 55.46 26.43 11.07
C THR A 368 56.70 26.78 10.25
N ILE A 369 56.77 26.34 8.99
CA ILE A 369 57.86 26.68 8.07
C ILE A 369 57.99 28.20 7.90
N LEU A 370 56.88 28.90 7.64
CA LEU A 370 56.90 30.35 7.45
C LEU A 370 57.35 31.09 8.72
N GLY A 371 56.87 30.67 9.90
CA GLY A 371 57.30 31.25 11.17
C GLY A 371 58.78 30.99 11.47
N ASN A 372 59.25 29.78 11.18
CA ASN A 372 60.66 29.39 11.30
C ASN A 372 61.58 30.18 10.36
N VAL A 373 61.15 30.41 9.11
CA VAL A 373 61.87 31.26 8.15
C VAL A 373 61.91 32.72 8.64
N ASP A 374 60.82 33.24 9.21
CA ASP A 374 60.78 34.60 9.78
C ASP A 374 61.75 34.75 10.98
N LEU A 375 61.79 33.74 11.87
CA LEU A 375 62.76 33.69 12.97
C LEU A 375 64.21 33.66 12.48
N LEU A 376 64.51 32.95 11.40
CA LEU A 376 65.85 32.95 10.78
C LEU A 376 66.21 34.30 10.14
N GLN A 377 65.22 35.03 9.62
CA GLN A 377 65.45 36.32 8.95
C GLN A 377 65.62 37.49 9.94
N HIS A 378 64.87 37.48 11.06
CA HIS A 378 64.77 38.62 11.97
C HIS A 378 65.23 38.33 13.40
N GLY A 379 65.47 37.07 13.76
CA GLY A 379 65.87 36.64 15.10
C GLY A 379 67.37 36.77 15.34
N SER A 380 67.75 37.16 16.57
CA SER A 380 69.13 36.99 17.07
C SER A 380 69.25 35.61 17.68
N LEU A 381 69.66 34.63 16.88
CA LEU A 381 69.69 33.21 17.23
C LEU A 381 71.12 32.71 17.36
N ASP A 382 71.34 31.73 18.22
CA ASP A 382 72.62 31.00 18.26
C ASP A 382 72.71 29.91 17.17
N ASP A 383 73.92 29.40 16.92
CA ASP A 383 74.17 28.37 15.89
C ASP A 383 73.37 27.06 16.15
N GLY A 384 73.05 26.77 17.42
CA GLY A 384 72.25 25.62 17.80
C GLY A 384 70.76 25.79 17.48
N GLU A 385 70.22 26.97 17.73
CA GLU A 385 68.85 27.37 17.39
C GLU A 385 68.65 27.42 15.88
N ILE A 386 69.62 27.97 15.13
CA ILE A 386 69.62 27.98 13.67
C ILE A 386 69.56 26.54 13.12
N ASN A 387 70.40 25.64 13.63
CA ASN A 387 70.42 24.25 13.18
C ASN A 387 69.13 23.48 13.53
N ARG A 388 68.51 23.80 14.68
CA ARG A 388 67.18 23.25 15.05
C ARG A 388 66.12 23.72 14.06
N ILE A 389 66.07 25.02 13.76
CA ILE A 389 65.07 25.58 12.84
C ILE A 389 65.24 25.01 11.42
N TYR A 390 66.47 24.84 10.92
CA TYR A 390 66.72 24.16 9.64
C TYR A 390 66.20 22.71 9.65
N THR A 391 66.40 22.00 10.76
CA THR A 391 65.91 20.63 10.92
C THR A 391 64.39 20.58 10.93
N ASP A 392 63.73 21.51 11.62
CA ASP A 392 62.27 21.60 11.69
C ASP A 392 61.66 21.92 10.32
N ILE A 393 62.19 22.91 9.59
CA ILE A 393 61.77 23.23 8.21
C ILE A 393 61.93 22.00 7.29
N LYS A 394 63.06 21.30 7.41
CA LYS A 394 63.32 20.10 6.60
C LYS A 394 62.31 18.99 6.92
N ASN A 395 62.01 18.76 8.19
CA ASN A 395 61.05 17.74 8.62
C ASN A 395 59.63 18.07 8.16
N ASP A 396 59.19 19.33 8.31
CA ASP A 396 57.89 19.79 7.83
C ASP A 396 57.75 19.68 6.30
N GLY A 397 58.83 19.95 5.56
CA GLY A 397 58.89 19.78 4.10
C GLY A 397 58.78 18.31 3.66
N ILE A 398 59.48 17.40 4.34
CA ILE A 398 59.37 15.95 4.10
C ILE A 398 57.94 15.48 4.41
N TRP A 399 57.35 15.94 5.52
CA TRP A 399 55.99 15.59 5.90
C TRP A 399 54.96 16.06 4.87
N LEU A 400 55.09 17.27 4.33
CA LEU A 400 54.22 17.78 3.27
C LEU A 400 54.33 16.94 1.99
N MET A 401 55.54 16.48 1.64
CA MET A 401 55.76 15.62 0.49
C MET A 401 55.06 14.27 0.66
N ASP A 402 55.22 13.63 1.83
CA ASP A 402 54.53 12.39 2.17
C ASP A 402 52.99 12.56 2.13
N LEU A 403 52.47 13.69 2.62
CA LEU A 403 51.03 13.98 2.59
C LEU A 403 50.50 14.11 1.15
N ILE A 404 51.22 14.81 0.27
CA ILE A 404 50.84 14.96 -1.14
C ILE A 404 50.87 13.60 -1.85
N GLU A 405 51.89 12.78 -1.63
CA GLU A 405 51.99 11.44 -2.21
C GLU A 405 50.82 10.55 -1.76
N ASN A 406 50.44 10.60 -0.49
CA ASN A 406 49.29 9.86 0.04
C ASN A 406 47.96 10.32 -0.59
N ILE A 407 47.77 11.63 -0.81
CA ILE A 407 46.58 12.17 -1.50
C ILE A 407 46.55 11.73 -2.96
N LEU A 408 47.69 11.76 -3.67
CA LEU A 408 47.78 11.28 -5.05
C LEU A 408 47.50 9.78 -5.17
N ALA A 409 47.93 8.98 -4.19
CA ALA A 409 47.60 7.57 -4.12
C ALA A 409 46.09 7.35 -3.91
N MET A 410 45.47 8.09 -2.98
CA MET A 410 44.03 8.03 -2.71
C MET A 410 43.20 8.39 -3.96
N THR A 411 43.54 9.48 -4.65
CA THR A 411 42.82 9.90 -5.87
C THR A 411 42.96 8.94 -7.06
N LYS A 412 44.04 8.14 -7.12
CA LYS A 412 44.16 7.07 -8.11
C LYS A 412 43.22 5.90 -7.83
N ILE A 413 42.95 5.62 -6.56
CA ILE A 413 42.01 4.58 -6.13
C ILE A 413 40.58 5.00 -6.42
N ASP A 414 40.20 6.25 -6.13
CA ASP A 414 38.82 6.74 -6.29
C ASP A 414 38.33 6.85 -7.75
N ASN A 415 39.22 6.95 -8.73
CA ASN A 415 38.86 7.18 -10.14
C ASN A 415 38.80 5.91 -11.01
N ASP A 416 38.72 4.70 -10.43
CA ASP A 416 38.69 3.40 -11.11
C ASP A 416 39.84 3.14 -12.13
N ASN A 417 40.87 4.00 -12.13
CA ASN A 417 42.01 3.93 -13.04
C ASN A 417 43.17 3.09 -12.49
N LEU A 418 42.99 2.45 -11.33
CA LEU A 418 43.98 1.56 -10.75
C LEU A 418 43.88 0.18 -11.40
N ILE A 419 44.70 -0.07 -12.41
CA ILE A 419 44.88 -1.40 -12.99
C ILE A 419 45.83 -2.19 -12.08
N ILE A 420 45.29 -3.17 -11.35
CA ILE A 420 46.07 -4.06 -10.48
C ILE A 420 46.60 -5.23 -11.32
N GLN A 421 47.91 -5.47 -11.27
CA GLN A 421 48.57 -6.56 -12.00
C GLN A 421 48.86 -7.70 -11.04
N PHE A 422 48.07 -8.77 -11.12
CA PHE A 422 48.26 -9.95 -10.27
C PHE A 422 49.29 -10.89 -10.87
N GLU A 423 50.39 -11.11 -10.15
CA GLU A 423 51.45 -12.05 -10.50
C GLU A 423 51.76 -12.95 -9.29
N GLY A 424 52.30 -14.15 -9.57
CA GLY A 424 52.68 -15.11 -8.53
C GLY A 424 54.00 -14.69 -7.88
N GLU A 425 53.92 -14.21 -6.65
CA GLU A 425 55.04 -13.62 -5.91
C GLU A 425 55.28 -14.37 -4.60
N VAL A 426 56.54 -14.37 -4.14
CA VAL A 426 56.94 -14.97 -2.85
C VAL A 426 56.74 -13.94 -1.75
N LEU A 427 55.88 -14.24 -0.77
CA LEU A 427 55.50 -13.27 0.28
C LEU A 427 56.70 -12.84 1.13
N GLU A 428 57.63 -13.76 1.40
CA GLU A 428 58.86 -13.52 2.14
C GLU A 428 59.75 -12.48 1.44
N ASP A 429 59.86 -12.56 0.11
CA ASP A 429 60.62 -11.60 -0.70
C ASP A 429 60.00 -10.20 -0.65
N LEU A 430 58.66 -10.11 -0.72
CA LEU A 430 57.94 -8.84 -0.59
C LEU A 430 58.18 -8.20 0.79
N ILE A 431 58.14 -8.99 1.87
CA ILE A 431 58.36 -8.50 3.23
C ILE A 431 59.83 -8.10 3.43
N ALA A 432 60.78 -8.89 2.94
CA ALA A 432 62.20 -8.58 3.02
C ALA A 432 62.55 -7.26 2.32
N GLU A 433 62.01 -7.05 1.12
CA GLU A 433 62.16 -5.80 0.36
C GLU A 433 61.53 -4.61 1.09
N SER A 434 60.34 -4.78 1.68
CA SER A 434 59.71 -3.75 2.49
C SER A 434 60.53 -3.40 3.73
N VAL A 435 61.03 -4.40 4.48
CA VAL A 435 61.89 -4.18 5.65
C VAL A 435 63.18 -3.47 5.26
N HIS A 436 63.78 -3.84 4.12
CA HIS A 436 64.98 -3.18 3.60
C HIS A 436 64.75 -1.68 3.37
N ARG A 437 63.61 -1.28 2.80
CA ARG A 437 63.26 0.12 2.53
C ARG A 437 63.10 0.99 3.78
N VAL A 438 62.64 0.42 4.89
CA VAL A 438 62.46 1.13 6.17
C VAL A 438 63.64 0.98 7.14
N SER A 439 64.58 0.07 6.87
CA SER A 439 65.74 -0.21 7.73
C SER A 439 66.57 1.03 8.10
N GLY A 440 66.75 1.96 7.17
CA GLY A 440 67.48 3.22 7.42
C GLY A 440 66.80 4.17 8.42
N LYS A 441 65.49 4.01 8.66
CA LYS A 441 64.70 4.76 9.65
C LYS A 441 64.66 4.07 11.02
N ALA A 442 65.02 2.78 11.10
CA ALA A 442 64.97 1.96 12.32
C ALA A 442 66.15 2.20 13.31
N LYS A 443 66.67 3.44 13.42
CA LYS A 443 67.87 3.73 14.23
C LYS A 443 67.75 3.37 15.72
N HIS A 444 66.53 3.27 16.25
CA HIS A 444 66.24 3.04 17.68
C HIS A 444 65.40 1.77 17.93
N HIS A 445 65.02 1.05 16.88
CA HIS A 445 64.12 -0.10 16.94
C HIS A 445 64.69 -1.27 16.13
N THR A 446 64.47 -2.49 16.59
CA THR A 446 64.85 -3.74 15.92
C THR A 446 63.60 -4.31 15.26
N ILE A 447 63.69 -4.58 13.96
CA ILE A 447 62.62 -5.29 13.23
C ILE A 447 62.94 -6.77 13.32
N LEU A 448 62.02 -7.56 13.86
CA LEU A 448 62.13 -9.01 13.96
C LEU A 448 61.12 -9.62 12.99
N VAL A 449 61.62 -10.30 11.96
CA VAL A 449 60.81 -11.03 10.99
C VAL A 449 60.85 -12.50 11.38
N ASP A 450 59.67 -13.08 11.59
CA ASP A 450 59.50 -14.51 11.80
C ASP A 450 59.32 -15.18 10.44
N ASP A 451 60.22 -16.10 10.10
CA ASP A 451 60.17 -16.85 8.85
C ASP A 451 59.03 -17.87 8.92
N ALA A 452 58.24 -17.97 7.85
CA ALA A 452 57.26 -19.04 7.73
C ALA A 452 57.97 -20.40 7.60
N GLU A 453 57.38 -21.47 8.16
CA GLU A 453 57.90 -22.84 8.00
C GLU A 453 57.86 -23.33 6.53
N ASP A 454 56.96 -22.75 5.71
CA ASP A 454 56.78 -23.05 4.28
C ASP A 454 56.79 -21.75 3.44
N VAL A 455 57.38 -21.79 2.24
CA VAL A 455 57.34 -20.67 1.29
C VAL A 455 55.89 -20.34 0.89
N VAL A 456 55.46 -19.10 1.13
CA VAL A 456 54.10 -18.67 0.84
C VAL A 456 54.04 -17.92 -0.49
N LEU A 457 53.56 -18.63 -1.53
CA LEU A 457 53.25 -18.00 -2.83
C LEU A 457 51.89 -17.30 -2.77
N VAL A 458 51.85 -16.03 -3.19
CA VAL A 458 50.63 -15.20 -3.23
C VAL A 458 50.44 -14.60 -4.62
N ASN A 459 49.19 -14.52 -5.08
CA ASN A 459 48.86 -13.88 -6.35
C ASN A 459 48.48 -12.41 -6.08
N VAL A 460 49.42 -11.49 -6.25
CA VAL A 460 49.30 -10.07 -5.85
C VAL A 460 50.06 -9.16 -6.80
N ASP A 461 49.83 -7.85 -6.70
CA ASP A 461 50.68 -6.84 -7.33
C ASP A 461 51.85 -6.52 -6.38
N SER A 462 53.07 -6.93 -6.77
CA SER A 462 54.26 -6.79 -5.92
C SER A 462 54.54 -5.34 -5.53
N LYS A 463 54.32 -4.37 -6.43
CA LYS A 463 54.59 -2.95 -6.15
C LYS A 463 53.62 -2.39 -5.12
N LEU A 464 52.33 -2.67 -5.27
CA LEU A 464 51.31 -2.21 -4.33
C LEU A 464 51.46 -2.89 -2.97
N MET A 465 51.77 -4.19 -2.94
CA MET A 465 51.97 -4.91 -1.67
C MET A 465 53.21 -4.46 -0.92
N ILE A 466 54.35 -4.23 -1.60
CA ILE A 466 55.55 -3.66 -0.99
C ILE A 466 55.22 -2.29 -0.37
N GLN A 467 54.40 -1.47 -1.04
CA GLN A 467 53.96 -0.16 -0.50
C GLN A 467 53.10 -0.33 0.76
N VAL A 468 52.15 -1.26 0.77
CA VAL A 468 51.31 -1.57 1.95
C VAL A 468 52.19 -1.97 3.14
N PHE A 469 53.08 -2.94 2.96
CA PHE A 469 53.96 -3.41 4.03
C PHE A 469 54.92 -2.31 4.50
N THR A 470 55.49 -1.53 3.58
CA THR A 470 56.34 -0.38 3.95
C THR A 470 55.57 0.63 4.80
N ASN A 471 54.34 0.96 4.45
CA ASN A 471 53.50 1.90 5.19
C ASN A 471 53.13 1.36 6.59
N LEU A 472 52.80 0.08 6.71
CA LEU A 472 52.47 -0.55 7.99
C LEU A 472 53.69 -0.62 8.91
N ILE A 473 54.86 -1.00 8.39
CA ILE A 473 56.11 -1.08 9.17
C ILE A 473 56.58 0.33 9.56
N ASP A 474 56.52 1.31 8.66
CA ASP A 474 56.86 2.71 8.96
C ASP A 474 55.94 3.29 10.05
N ASN A 475 54.64 3.00 9.99
CA ASN A 475 53.70 3.36 11.05
C ASN A 475 54.03 2.67 12.37
N ALA A 476 54.33 1.37 12.37
CA ALA A 476 54.72 0.64 13.57
C ALA A 476 55.98 1.25 14.20
N LEU A 477 57.00 1.60 13.40
CA LEU A 477 58.23 2.25 13.88
C LEU A 477 57.97 3.66 14.44
N LYS A 478 57.06 4.43 13.84
CA LYS A 478 56.70 5.80 14.26
C LYS A 478 55.96 5.82 15.61
N TYR A 479 55.04 4.87 15.83
CA TYR A 479 54.17 4.85 17.02
C TYR A 479 54.67 3.95 18.15
N THR A 480 55.71 3.14 17.91
CA THR A 480 56.34 2.37 18.99
C THR A 480 57.14 3.31 19.90
N PRO A 481 56.85 3.35 21.22
CA PRO A 481 57.60 4.16 22.17
C PRO A 481 59.06 3.71 22.23
N LYS A 482 60.00 4.64 22.42
CA LYS A 482 61.45 4.36 22.48
C LYS A 482 61.88 3.34 23.55
N GLU A 483 61.00 3.06 24.51
CA GLU A 483 61.20 2.06 25.57
C GLU A 483 60.99 0.62 25.06
N HIS A 484 60.15 0.43 24.04
CA HIS A 484 59.90 -0.84 23.39
C HIS A 484 60.75 -0.96 22.12
N LYS A 485 61.80 -1.79 22.19
CA LYS A 485 62.83 -1.83 21.15
C LYS A 485 62.47 -2.66 19.91
N SER A 486 61.29 -3.28 19.82
CA SER A 486 61.05 -4.35 18.85
C SER A 486 59.72 -4.20 18.11
N VAL A 487 59.77 -4.26 16.77
CA VAL A 487 58.59 -4.42 15.90
C VAL A 487 58.66 -5.83 15.32
N PHE A 488 57.59 -6.61 15.49
CA PHE A 488 57.51 -8.00 15.03
C PHE A 488 56.66 -8.09 13.76
N VAL A 489 57.16 -8.82 12.76
CA VAL A 489 56.43 -9.18 11.54
C VAL A 489 56.40 -10.70 11.49
N SER A 490 55.22 -11.31 11.62
CA SER A 490 55.07 -12.77 11.58
C SER A 490 54.18 -13.18 10.41
N ILE A 491 54.62 -14.18 9.65
CA ILE A 491 53.84 -14.76 8.55
C ILE A 491 53.14 -16.01 9.09
N THR A 492 51.81 -16.07 8.99
CA THR A 492 51.05 -17.26 9.41
C THR A 492 50.04 -17.63 8.35
N LYS A 493 50.19 -18.83 7.79
CA LYS A 493 49.23 -19.41 6.85
C LYS A 493 48.11 -20.09 7.63
N THR A 494 46.94 -19.45 7.72
CA THR A 494 45.82 -19.93 8.56
C THR A 494 44.80 -20.81 7.82
N TRP A 495 44.89 -20.97 6.49
CA TRP A 495 43.95 -21.80 5.71
C TRP A 495 44.61 -22.59 4.56
N LYS A 496 44.19 -23.85 4.40
CA LYS A 496 44.40 -24.68 3.20
C LYS A 496 43.25 -24.43 2.24
N TRP A 497 43.55 -23.94 1.04
CA TRP A 497 42.71 -24.12 -0.15
C TRP A 497 43.32 -25.23 -0.99
#